data_AF-A0A352F3B4-F1
#
_entry.id   AF-A0A352F3B4-F1
#
_cell.length_a   1.000
_cell.length_b   1.000
_cell.length_c   1.000
_cell.angle_alpha   90.00
_cell.angle_beta   90.00
_cell.angle_gamma   90.00
#
_symmetry.space_group_name_H-M   'P 1'
#
loop_
_entity.id
_entity.type
_entity.pdbx_description
1 polymer ?
#
loop_
_entity_poly.entity_id
_entity_poly.type
_entity_poly.pdbx_seq_one_letter_code
_entity_poly.pdbx_strand_id
1 'polypeptide(L)'
;MVTFLITSFFILAVAAIAVYFWQKPAAPTAVDVLPPPPGRGLFSDGTTEGRALALADAKEQADAAAARQRAELLERAGNGDKSTLLDALNLGDKQLYEEALNLLVAGADSDPGLLSLVSFVTRHELRVNQNLAASLIASYARAPDRNATAKTLHIAALSDDAVVYQSAVEVALQFWRAGRLVDVSALELRSILDGEFWILSSATKSSGAGFLLKRTLANARRELEAASE
;
A
#
# COMPACT_ATOMS: atom_id res chain seq x y z
N MET A 1 -46.64 -13.39 -8.64
CA MET A 1 -46.54 -12.09 -7.94
C MET A 1 -45.11 -11.75 -7.50
N VAL A 2 -44.31 -12.72 -7.05
CA VAL A 2 -42.92 -12.49 -6.57
C VAL A 2 -41.95 -12.01 -7.67
N THR A 3 -42.10 -12.50 -8.91
CA THR A 3 -41.23 -12.12 -10.03
C THR A 3 -41.34 -10.64 -10.41
N PHE A 4 -42.53 -10.04 -10.31
CA PHE A 4 -42.74 -8.61 -10.53
C PHE A 4 -42.09 -7.74 -9.45
N LEU A 5 -41.96 -8.26 -8.23
CA LEU A 5 -41.34 -7.56 -7.11
C LEU A 5 -39.82 -7.51 -7.29
N ILE A 6 -39.22 -8.62 -7.74
CA ILE A 6 -37.79 -8.71 -8.03
C ILE A 6 -37.41 -7.82 -9.22
N THR A 7 -38.19 -7.85 -10.31
CA THR A 7 -37.91 -7.00 -11.48
C THR A 7 -38.10 -5.52 -11.17
N SER A 8 -39.11 -5.15 -10.38
CA SER A 8 -39.31 -3.76 -9.95
C SER A 8 -38.15 -3.25 -9.08
N PHE A 9 -37.63 -4.08 -8.16
CA PHE A 9 -36.47 -3.73 -7.35
C PHE A 9 -35.22 -3.52 -8.21
N PHE A 10 -35.00 -4.38 -9.21
CA PHE A 10 -33.86 -4.26 -10.12
C PHE A 10 -33.92 -2.98 -10.96
N ILE A 11 -35.10 -2.63 -11.46
CA ILE A 11 -35.30 -1.39 -12.24
C ILE A 11 -35.05 -0.16 -11.36
N LEU A 12 -35.53 -0.15 -10.11
CA LEU A 12 -35.27 0.94 -9.17
C LEU A 12 -33.78 1.06 -8.81
N ALA A 13 -33.09 -0.06 -8.62
CA ALA A 13 -31.64 -0.06 -8.33
C ALA A 13 -30.83 0.51 -9.50
N VAL A 14 -31.15 0.10 -10.73
CA VAL A 14 -30.49 0.64 -11.94
C VAL A 14 -30.79 2.12 -12.13
N ALA A 15 -32.05 2.55 -11.89
CA ALA A 15 -32.42 3.96 -11.96
C ALA A 15 -31.69 4.81 -10.91
N ALA A 16 -31.56 4.31 -9.67
CA ALA A 16 -30.83 4.99 -8.61
C ALA A 16 -29.34 5.13 -8.94
N ILE A 17 -28.72 4.10 -9.52
CA ILE A 17 -27.32 4.14 -9.99
C ILE A 17 -27.18 5.16 -11.13
N ALA A 18 -28.11 5.16 -12.09
CA ALA A 18 -28.08 6.12 -13.20
C ALA A 18 -28.19 7.57 -12.71
N VAL A 19 -29.12 7.84 -11.78
CA VAL A 19 -29.25 9.17 -11.14
C VAL A 19 -28.01 9.53 -10.34
N TYR A 20 -27.42 8.57 -9.61
CA TYR A 20 -26.18 8.79 -8.85
C TYR A 20 -25.01 9.19 -9.78
N PHE A 21 -24.87 8.53 -10.93
CA PHE A 21 -23.86 8.91 -11.94
C PHE A 21 -24.17 10.24 -12.64
N TRP A 22 -25.44 10.63 -12.75
CA TRP A 22 -25.84 11.92 -13.32
C TRP A 22 -25.70 13.08 -12.31
N GLN A 23 -25.88 12.80 -11.02
CA GLN A 23 -25.63 13.75 -9.92
C GLN A 23 -24.16 13.91 -9.59
N LYS A 24 -23.31 12.92 -9.93
CA LYS A 24 -21.86 13.12 -9.89
C LYS A 24 -21.57 14.20 -10.94
N PRO A 25 -21.29 15.46 -10.55
CA PRO A 25 -20.91 16.45 -11.54
C PRO A 25 -19.71 15.85 -12.26
N ALA A 26 -19.79 15.75 -13.60
CA ALA A 26 -18.57 15.61 -14.38
C ALA A 26 -17.61 16.63 -13.78
N ALA A 27 -16.48 16.18 -13.22
CA ALA A 27 -15.44 17.07 -12.72
C ALA A 27 -15.36 18.17 -13.77
N PRO A 28 -15.67 19.44 -13.38
CA PRO A 28 -16.05 20.48 -14.31
C PRO A 28 -15.10 20.34 -15.46
N THR A 29 -15.61 19.95 -16.64
CA THR A 29 -14.80 19.84 -17.86
C THR A 29 -13.97 21.09 -17.78
N ALA A 30 -12.67 20.92 -17.49
CA ALA A 30 -11.81 22.05 -17.20
C ALA A 30 -12.09 22.91 -18.41
N VAL A 31 -12.81 24.01 -18.18
CA VAL A 31 -13.13 24.89 -19.26
C VAL A 31 -11.74 25.13 -19.79
N ASP A 32 -11.55 24.81 -21.06
CA ASP A 32 -10.36 25.18 -21.79
C ASP A 32 -10.46 26.71 -21.85
N VAL A 33 -10.34 27.34 -20.66
CA VAL A 33 -10.01 28.71 -20.46
C VAL A 33 -8.61 28.66 -20.98
N LEU A 34 -8.53 28.86 -22.29
CA LEU A 34 -7.35 29.36 -22.95
C LEU A 34 -6.65 30.22 -21.90
N PRO A 35 -5.44 29.84 -21.43
CA PRO A 35 -4.76 30.60 -20.41
C PRO A 35 -4.85 32.06 -20.86
N PRO A 36 -5.30 32.98 -19.98
CA PRO A 36 -5.55 34.36 -20.36
C PRO A 36 -4.35 34.80 -21.19
N PRO A 37 -4.57 35.27 -22.44
CA PRO A 37 -3.47 35.55 -23.35
C PRO A 37 -2.48 36.42 -22.58
N PRO A 38 -1.21 36.00 -22.47
CA PRO A 38 -0.23 36.70 -21.65
C PRO A 38 -0.28 38.17 -22.08
N GLY A 39 -0.52 39.05 -21.10
CA GLY A 39 -0.72 40.47 -21.34
C GLY A 39 0.37 40.98 -22.27
N ARG A 40 -0.01 41.26 -23.51
CA ARG A 40 0.91 41.62 -24.58
C ARG A 40 1.35 43.06 -24.30
N GLY A 41 2.39 43.20 -23.49
CA GLY A 41 3.05 44.49 -23.31
C GLY A 41 3.52 44.99 -24.68
N LEU A 42 3.41 46.28 -24.93
CA LEU A 42 3.80 46.93 -26.20
C LEU A 42 5.30 46.75 -26.57
N PHE A 43 6.06 46.05 -25.73
CA PHE A 43 7.48 45.71 -25.89
C PHE A 43 7.76 44.19 -25.83
N SER A 44 6.73 43.33 -25.80
CA SER A 44 6.94 41.88 -25.90
C SER A 44 7.19 41.53 -27.37
N ASP A 45 8.39 41.81 -27.85
CA ASP A 45 8.87 41.28 -29.12
C ASP A 45 8.65 39.77 -29.10
N GLY A 46 7.84 39.29 -30.06
CA GLY A 46 7.39 37.91 -30.18
C GLY A 46 8.51 36.98 -30.66
N THR A 47 9.70 37.08 -30.08
CA THR A 47 10.76 36.10 -30.31
C THR A 47 10.38 34.81 -29.58
N THR A 48 10.51 33.69 -30.29
CA THR A 48 10.35 32.33 -29.76
C THR A 48 11.17 32.13 -28.47
N GLU A 49 12.27 32.88 -28.32
CA GLU A 49 13.15 32.91 -27.16
C GLU A 49 12.49 33.49 -25.89
N GLY A 50 11.73 34.59 -25.97
CA GLY A 50 11.05 35.16 -24.81
C GLY A 50 9.94 34.25 -24.27
N ARG A 51 9.26 33.51 -25.16
CA ARG A 51 8.26 32.49 -24.76
C ARG A 51 8.92 31.23 -24.20
N ALA A 52 10.07 30.83 -24.74
CA ALA A 52 10.85 29.72 -24.20
C ALA A 52 11.41 30.04 -22.79
N LEU A 53 11.86 31.28 -22.57
CA LEU A 53 12.30 31.76 -21.25
C LEU A 53 11.15 31.76 -20.24
N ALA A 54 9.99 32.32 -20.57
CA ALA A 54 8.84 32.31 -19.66
C ALA A 54 8.32 30.89 -19.33
N LEU A 55 8.40 29.95 -20.29
CA LEU A 55 8.07 28.54 -20.05
C LEU A 55 9.13 27.85 -19.18
N ALA A 56 10.40 28.19 -19.35
CA ALA A 56 11.49 27.69 -18.50
C ALA A 56 11.34 28.20 -17.06
N ASP A 57 11.07 29.50 -16.88
CA ASP A 57 10.85 30.11 -15.57
C ASP A 57 9.63 29.51 -14.87
N ALA A 58 8.51 29.32 -15.60
CA ALA A 58 7.31 28.70 -15.05
C ALA A 58 7.54 27.23 -14.66
N LYS A 59 8.33 26.49 -15.45
CA LYS A 59 8.72 25.12 -15.13
C LYS A 59 9.62 25.08 -13.91
N GLU A 60 10.62 25.95 -13.81
CA GLU A 60 11.52 26.04 -12.66
C GLU A 60 10.75 26.38 -11.37
N GLN A 61 9.76 27.29 -11.44
CA GLN A 61 8.89 27.60 -10.31
C GLN A 61 8.00 26.41 -9.92
N ALA A 62 7.45 25.68 -10.88
CA ALA A 62 6.66 24.48 -10.61
C ALA A 62 7.51 23.37 -9.97
N ASP A 63 8.72 23.15 -10.48
CA ASP A 63 9.67 22.18 -9.94
C ASP A 63 10.10 22.56 -8.51
N ALA A 64 10.36 23.85 -8.26
CA ALA A 64 10.69 24.36 -6.93
C ALA A 64 9.51 24.24 -5.95
N ALA A 65 8.27 24.48 -6.39
CA ALA A 65 7.08 24.30 -5.58
C ALA A 65 6.85 22.83 -5.22
N ALA A 66 7.01 21.92 -6.19
CA ALA A 66 6.92 20.48 -5.97
C ALA A 66 7.99 19.98 -4.99
N ALA A 67 9.23 20.47 -5.11
CA ALA A 67 10.32 20.14 -4.19
C ALA A 67 10.03 20.60 -2.75
N ARG A 68 9.44 21.78 -2.56
CA ARG A 68 9.02 22.27 -1.23
C ARG A 68 7.90 21.41 -0.65
N GLN A 69 6.89 21.08 -1.45
CA GLN A 69 5.79 20.22 -1.01
C GLN A 69 6.29 18.83 -0.61
N ARG A 70 7.24 18.27 -1.36
CA ARG A 70 7.90 17.01 -1.03
C ARG A 70 8.65 17.10 0.30
N ALA A 71 9.44 18.15 0.50
CA ALA A 71 10.20 18.35 1.73
C ALA A 71 9.29 18.48 2.96
N GLU A 72 8.19 19.22 2.85
CA GLU A 72 7.20 19.38 3.93
C GLU A 72 6.54 18.04 4.29
N LEU A 73 6.18 17.22 3.30
CA LEU A 73 5.60 15.90 3.54
C LEU A 73 6.59 14.96 4.24
N LEU A 74 7.86 14.98 3.84
CA LEU A 74 8.90 14.16 4.48
C LEU A 74 9.20 14.64 5.90
N GLU A 75 9.19 15.95 6.15
CA GLU A 75 9.36 16.50 7.51
C GLU A 75 8.19 16.07 8.42
N ARG A 76 6.95 16.17 7.94
CA ARG A 76 5.76 15.67 8.67
C ARG A 76 5.85 14.17 8.93
N ALA A 77 6.31 13.38 7.96
CA ALA A 77 6.53 11.95 8.13
C ALA A 77 7.60 11.66 9.19
N GLY A 78 8.69 12.43 9.21
CA GLY A 78 9.72 12.37 10.25
C GLY A 78 9.20 12.69 11.65
N ASN A 79 8.18 13.55 11.75
CA ASN A 79 7.49 13.87 12.99
C ASN A 79 6.43 12.83 13.40
N GLY A 80 6.29 11.73 12.65
CA GLY A 80 5.36 10.63 12.97
C GLY A 80 3.94 10.80 12.41
N ASP A 81 3.71 11.78 11.53
CA ASP A 81 2.39 11.99 10.92
C ASP A 81 2.11 10.95 9.83
N LYS A 82 1.21 10.02 10.12
CA LYS A 82 0.82 8.92 9.20
C LYS A 82 -0.05 9.37 8.04
N SER A 83 -0.73 10.52 8.16
CA SER A 83 -1.58 11.04 7.09
C SER A 83 -0.77 11.40 5.84
N THR A 84 0.53 11.66 5.99
CA THR A 84 1.48 11.87 4.90
C THR A 84 1.54 10.72 3.88
N LEU A 85 1.24 9.48 4.29
CA LEU A 85 1.14 8.34 3.37
C LEU A 85 -0.03 8.48 2.39
N LEU A 86 -1.16 9.03 2.87
CA LEU A 86 -2.33 9.29 2.03
C LEU A 86 -2.05 10.47 1.10
N ASP A 87 -1.41 11.53 1.62
CA ASP A 87 -1.00 12.69 0.83
C ASP A 87 -0.05 12.27 -0.30
N ALA A 88 0.96 11.46 0.00
CA ALA A 88 1.91 10.93 -0.99
C ALA A 88 1.23 10.02 -2.02
N LEU A 89 0.26 9.19 -1.60
CA LEU A 89 -0.51 8.35 -2.52
C LEU A 89 -1.38 9.19 -3.46
N ASN A 90 -2.00 10.26 -2.97
CA ASN A 90 -2.82 11.17 -3.77
C ASN A 90 -1.99 11.94 -4.82
N LEU A 91 -0.72 12.20 -4.53
CA LEU A 91 0.22 12.77 -5.50
C LEU A 91 0.68 11.78 -6.57
N GLY A 92 0.47 10.48 -6.37
CA GLY A 92 0.85 9.42 -7.31
C GLY A 92 2.36 9.17 -7.39
N ASP A 93 3.16 9.77 -6.50
CA ASP A 93 4.60 9.58 -6.47
C ASP A 93 4.97 8.39 -5.58
N LYS A 94 5.32 7.26 -6.23
CA LYS A 94 5.72 6.02 -5.56
C LYS A 94 7.00 6.19 -4.74
N GLN A 95 7.94 7.02 -5.19
CA GLN A 95 9.21 7.23 -4.48
C GLN A 95 8.98 8.02 -3.19
N LEU A 96 8.17 9.09 -3.28
CA LEU A 96 7.80 9.88 -2.11
C LEU A 96 7.05 9.03 -1.08
N TYR A 97 6.12 8.18 -1.53
CA TYR A 97 5.42 7.25 -0.64
C TYR A 97 6.39 6.30 0.07
N GLU A 98 7.32 5.70 -0.66
CA GLU A 98 8.31 4.77 -0.09
C GLU A 98 9.26 5.48 0.91
N GLU A 99 9.69 6.70 0.61
CA GLU A 99 10.51 7.52 1.50
C GLU A 99 9.76 7.91 2.78
N ALA A 100 8.53 8.40 2.66
CA ALA A 100 7.69 8.75 3.81
C ALA A 100 7.43 7.52 4.70
N LEU A 101 7.14 6.36 4.11
CA LEU A 101 6.95 5.12 4.85
C LEU A 101 8.23 4.68 5.56
N ASN A 102 9.39 4.81 4.91
CA ASN A 102 10.68 4.51 5.54
C ASN A 102 10.99 5.41 6.73
N LEU A 103 10.70 6.71 6.63
CA LEU A 103 10.86 7.65 7.74
C LEU A 103 9.93 7.29 8.91
N LEU A 104 8.68 6.95 8.63
CA LEU A 104 7.73 6.52 9.66
C LEU A 104 8.14 5.21 10.34
N VAL A 105 8.72 4.26 9.60
CA VAL A 105 9.28 3.03 10.16
C VAL A 105 10.50 3.33 11.02
N ALA A 106 11.40 4.19 10.55
CA ALA A 106 12.60 4.58 11.28
C ALA A 106 12.29 5.35 12.57
N GLY A 107 11.21 6.14 12.60
CA GLY A 107 10.74 6.82 13.81
C GLY A 107 9.90 5.93 14.74
N ALA A 108 9.52 4.72 14.31
CA ALA A 108 8.74 3.78 15.11
C ALA A 108 9.65 2.89 15.97
N ASP A 109 10.39 3.49 16.92
CA ASP A 109 11.38 2.83 17.78
C ASP A 109 10.80 1.81 18.78
N SER A 110 9.48 1.66 18.83
CA SER A 110 8.78 0.81 19.80
C SER A 110 7.74 -0.07 19.13
N ASP A 111 7.51 -1.28 19.70
CA ASP A 111 6.49 -2.21 19.21
C ASP A 111 5.09 -1.58 19.09
N PRO A 112 4.61 -0.76 20.06
CA PRO A 112 3.33 -0.07 19.93
C PRO A 112 3.30 0.93 18.77
N GLY A 113 4.41 1.65 18.52
CA GLY A 113 4.52 2.58 17.40
C GLY A 113 4.41 1.86 16.06
N LEU A 114 5.14 0.75 15.91
CA LEU A 114 5.12 -0.08 14.72
C LEU A 114 3.75 -0.70 14.47
N LEU A 115 3.11 -1.26 15.51
CA LEU A 115 1.75 -1.80 15.40
C LEU A 115 0.71 -0.73 15.05
N SER A 116 0.91 0.50 15.53
CA SER A 116 0.06 1.64 15.21
C SER A 116 0.22 2.11 13.76
N LEU A 117 1.41 1.97 13.18
CA LEU A 117 1.67 2.20 11.75
C LEU A 117 1.06 1.08 10.89
N VAL A 118 1.29 -0.17 11.27
CA VAL A 118 0.69 -1.36 10.62
C VAL A 118 -0.83 -1.26 10.60
N SER A 119 -1.45 -0.92 11.74
CA SER A 119 -2.91 -0.77 11.83
C SER A 119 -3.44 0.33 10.91
N PHE A 120 -2.69 1.41 10.74
CA PHE A 120 -3.04 2.50 9.81
C PHE A 120 -2.97 2.02 8.36
N VAL A 121 -1.87 1.37 7.99
CA VAL A 121 -1.67 0.82 6.64
C VAL A 121 -2.74 -0.20 6.27
N THR A 122 -3.04 -1.15 7.15
CA THR A 122 -4.11 -2.14 6.92
C THR A 122 -5.49 -1.50 6.82
N ARG A 123 -5.81 -0.53 7.67
CA ARG A 123 -7.12 0.15 7.65
C ARG A 123 -7.36 0.92 6.34
N HIS A 124 -6.31 1.50 5.77
CA HIS A 124 -6.38 2.30 4.56
C HIS A 124 -5.98 1.51 3.31
N GLU A 125 -5.82 0.18 3.42
CA GLU A 125 -5.42 -0.73 2.32
C GLU A 125 -4.17 -0.24 1.57
N LEU A 126 -3.23 0.36 2.28
CA LEU A 126 -2.03 0.93 1.69
C LEU A 126 -0.99 -0.15 1.38
N ARG A 127 -0.17 0.09 0.37
CA ARG A 127 0.92 -0.84 0.02
C ARG A 127 1.99 -0.82 1.11
N VAL A 128 2.39 -2.00 1.55
CA VAL A 128 3.50 -2.15 2.50
C VAL A 128 4.81 -2.17 1.71
N ASN A 129 5.89 -1.65 2.29
CA ASN A 129 7.23 -1.82 1.74
C ASN A 129 8.01 -2.91 2.49
N GLN A 130 9.13 -3.35 1.91
CA GLN A 130 9.99 -4.38 2.50
C GLN A 130 10.49 -4.01 3.90
N ASN A 131 10.79 -2.73 4.15
CA ASN A 131 11.35 -2.26 5.42
C ASN A 131 10.36 -2.35 6.58
N LEU A 132 9.09 -1.99 6.36
CA LEU A 132 8.04 -2.15 7.36
C LEU A 132 7.83 -3.62 7.71
N ALA A 133 7.75 -4.48 6.69
CA ALA A 133 7.59 -5.91 6.88
C ALA A 133 8.79 -6.54 7.63
N ALA A 134 10.02 -6.21 7.25
CA ALA A 134 11.23 -6.67 7.94
C ALA A 134 11.28 -6.21 9.41
N SER A 135 10.93 -4.96 9.68
CA SER A 135 10.88 -4.42 11.04
C SER A 135 9.81 -5.13 11.89
N LEU A 136 8.66 -5.46 11.28
CA LEU A 136 7.61 -6.21 11.95
C LEU A 136 8.01 -7.66 12.24
N ILE A 137 8.70 -8.33 11.30
CA ILE A 137 9.25 -9.67 11.52
C ILE A 137 10.26 -9.65 12.68
N ALA A 138 11.12 -8.62 12.75
CA ALA A 138 12.08 -8.47 13.86
C ALA A 138 11.38 -8.23 15.21
N SER A 139 10.32 -7.40 15.23
CA SER A 139 9.47 -7.20 16.41
C SER A 139 8.81 -8.51 16.86
N TYR A 140 8.19 -9.23 15.92
CA TYR A 140 7.55 -10.52 16.14
C TYR A 140 8.49 -11.58 16.74
N ALA A 141 9.77 -11.58 16.33
CA ALA A 141 10.75 -12.52 16.85
C ALA A 141 10.96 -12.42 18.38
N ARG A 142 10.73 -11.24 18.96
CA ARG A 142 10.85 -10.99 20.40
C ARG A 142 9.71 -11.60 21.20
N ALA A 143 8.47 -11.42 20.73
CA ALA A 143 7.26 -11.87 21.39
C ALA A 143 6.31 -12.54 20.39
N PRO A 144 6.55 -13.82 20.05
CA PRO A 144 5.68 -14.54 19.13
C PRO A 144 4.38 -14.91 19.86
N ASP A 145 3.26 -14.45 19.32
CA ASP A 145 1.92 -14.86 19.74
C ASP A 145 1.04 -15.13 18.51
N ARG A 146 -0.14 -15.72 18.71
CA ARG A 146 -1.08 -16.06 17.64
C ARG A 146 -1.48 -14.85 16.77
N ASN A 147 -1.77 -13.71 17.40
CA ASN A 147 -2.21 -12.49 16.71
C ASN A 147 -1.05 -11.84 15.93
N ALA A 148 0.12 -11.76 16.55
CA ALA A 148 1.35 -11.27 15.96
C ALA A 148 1.79 -12.16 14.78
N THR A 149 1.61 -13.48 14.86
CA THR A 149 1.88 -14.41 13.76
C THR A 149 1.02 -14.08 12.53
N ALA A 150 -0.30 -14.00 12.72
CA ALA A 150 -1.22 -13.69 11.63
C ALA A 150 -0.93 -12.31 11.02
N LYS A 151 -0.74 -11.28 11.85
CA LYS A 151 -0.40 -9.92 11.40
C LYS A 151 0.92 -9.86 10.65
N THR A 152 1.95 -10.55 11.15
CA THR A 152 3.28 -10.54 10.53
C THR A 152 3.24 -11.19 9.15
N LEU A 153 2.57 -12.35 9.04
CA LEU A 153 2.40 -13.04 7.75
C LEU A 153 1.59 -12.18 6.77
N HIS A 154 0.50 -11.57 7.24
CA HIS A 154 -0.33 -10.69 6.42
C HIS A 154 0.43 -9.48 5.89
N ILE A 155 1.18 -8.79 6.75
CA ILE A 155 1.97 -7.60 6.35
C ILE A 155 3.13 -7.98 5.44
N ALA A 156 3.78 -9.12 5.69
CA ALA A 156 4.80 -9.64 4.80
C ALA A 156 4.21 -9.96 3.40
N ALA A 157 2.98 -10.49 3.33
CA ALA A 157 2.31 -10.71 2.05
C ALA A 157 1.93 -9.39 1.35
N LEU A 158 1.46 -8.39 2.10
CA LEU A 158 1.15 -7.05 1.56
C LEU A 158 2.37 -6.29 1.03
N SER A 159 3.59 -6.68 1.45
CA SER A 159 4.83 -6.11 0.89
C SER A 159 5.08 -6.52 -0.57
N ASP A 160 4.34 -7.51 -1.07
CA ASP A 160 4.45 -8.06 -2.42
C ASP A 160 5.86 -8.57 -2.78
N ASP A 161 6.65 -8.95 -1.77
CA ASP A 161 8.01 -9.48 -1.92
C ASP A 161 8.06 -10.95 -1.46
N ALA A 162 8.43 -11.84 -2.38
CA ALA A 162 8.48 -13.27 -2.12
C ALA A 162 9.55 -13.66 -1.09
N VAL A 163 10.69 -12.95 -1.04
CA VAL A 163 11.78 -13.21 -0.10
C VAL A 163 11.38 -12.80 1.31
N VAL A 164 10.76 -11.63 1.46
CA VAL A 164 10.25 -11.14 2.75
C VAL A 164 9.17 -12.07 3.28
N TYR A 165 8.20 -12.44 2.44
CA TYR A 165 7.15 -13.38 2.86
C TYR A 165 7.73 -14.76 3.20
N GLN A 166 8.65 -15.30 2.40
CA GLN A 166 9.33 -16.56 2.72
C GLN A 166 10.03 -16.49 4.08
N SER A 167 10.74 -15.40 4.37
CA SER A 167 11.42 -15.21 5.65
C SER A 167 10.43 -15.21 6.81
N ALA A 168 9.29 -14.52 6.69
CA ALA A 168 8.23 -14.54 7.69
C ALA A 168 7.68 -15.96 7.94
N VAL A 169 7.44 -16.73 6.86
CA VAL A 169 7.00 -18.13 6.94
C VAL A 169 8.02 -18.99 7.68
N GLU A 170 9.30 -18.88 7.34
CA GLU A 170 10.36 -19.66 7.98
C GLU A 170 10.50 -19.34 9.47
N VAL A 171 10.41 -18.07 9.86
CA VAL A 171 10.42 -17.64 11.27
C VAL A 171 9.21 -18.20 12.03
N ALA A 172 8.02 -18.12 11.44
CA ALA A 172 6.81 -18.68 12.05
C ALA A 172 6.91 -20.21 12.26
N LEU A 173 7.41 -20.94 11.25
CA LEU A 173 7.63 -22.38 11.37
C LEU A 173 8.69 -22.72 12.42
N GLN A 174 9.78 -21.95 12.52
CA GLN A 174 10.78 -22.15 13.56
C GLN A 174 10.17 -21.99 14.97
N PHE A 175 9.33 -20.98 15.19
CA PHE A 175 8.67 -20.80 16.49
C PHE A 175 7.63 -21.86 16.79
N TRP A 176 6.89 -22.32 15.78
CA TRP A 176 5.98 -23.44 15.93
C TRP A 176 6.72 -24.74 16.30
N ARG A 177 7.80 -25.09 15.59
CA ARG A 177 8.67 -26.25 15.89
C ARG A 177 9.28 -26.18 17.29
N ALA A 178 9.61 -24.98 17.74
CA ALA A 178 10.17 -24.74 19.07
C ALA A 178 9.11 -24.72 20.18
N GLY A 179 7.82 -24.92 19.87
CA GLY A 179 6.72 -24.87 20.84
C GLY A 179 6.48 -23.47 21.43
N ARG A 180 7.01 -22.40 20.80
CA ARG A 180 6.81 -21.01 21.26
C ARG A 180 5.43 -20.46 20.89
N LEU A 181 4.76 -21.08 19.92
CA LEU A 181 3.41 -20.73 19.49
C LEU A 181 2.38 -21.68 20.13
N VAL A 182 2.23 -21.61 21.44
CA VAL A 182 1.41 -22.55 22.23
C VAL A 182 -0.07 -22.53 21.82
N ASP A 183 -0.56 -21.36 21.39
CA ASP A 183 -1.97 -21.15 21.01
C ASP A 183 -2.25 -21.33 19.51
N VAL A 184 -1.27 -21.78 18.72
CA VAL A 184 -1.42 -21.94 17.26
C VAL A 184 -1.33 -23.42 16.90
N SER A 185 -2.46 -24.00 16.50
CA SER A 185 -2.48 -25.38 16.00
C SER A 185 -1.78 -25.50 14.64
N ALA A 186 -1.29 -26.70 14.30
CA ALA A 186 -0.69 -26.96 13.00
C ALA A 186 -1.67 -26.67 11.85
N LEU A 187 -2.95 -27.02 12.03
CA LEU A 187 -4.02 -26.74 11.08
C LEU A 187 -4.24 -25.23 10.88
N GLU A 188 -4.25 -24.48 11.96
CA GLU A 188 -4.40 -23.02 11.92
C GLU A 188 -3.21 -22.36 11.21
N LEU A 189 -1.98 -22.73 11.58
CA LEU A 189 -0.79 -22.17 10.93
C LEU A 189 -0.81 -22.46 9.43
N ARG A 190 -1.18 -23.68 9.02
CA ARG A 190 -1.34 -24.03 7.59
C ARG A 190 -2.37 -23.12 6.91
N SER A 191 -3.54 -22.93 7.53
CA SER A 191 -4.60 -22.10 6.98
C SER A 191 -4.16 -20.64 6.78
N ILE A 192 -3.38 -20.09 7.70
CA ILE A 192 -2.85 -18.73 7.59
C ILE A 192 -1.85 -18.67 6.43
N LEU A 193 -0.88 -19.58 6.38
CA LEU A 193 0.15 -19.61 5.32
C LEU A 193 -0.44 -19.72 3.92
N ASP A 194 -1.46 -20.57 3.75
CA ASP A 194 -2.14 -20.76 2.47
C ASP A 194 -3.00 -19.54 2.10
N GLY A 195 -3.68 -18.92 3.08
CA GLY A 195 -4.50 -17.74 2.87
C GLY A 195 -3.69 -16.52 2.44
N GLU A 196 -2.64 -16.19 3.18
CA GLU A 196 -1.83 -15.00 2.95
C GLU A 196 -1.00 -15.10 1.65
N PHE A 197 -0.66 -16.31 1.18
CA PHE A 197 0.02 -16.51 -0.10
C PHE A 197 -0.78 -15.94 -1.29
N TRP A 198 -2.11 -15.93 -1.22
CA TRP A 198 -2.95 -15.43 -2.32
C TRP A 198 -2.92 -13.91 -2.46
N ILE A 199 -2.52 -13.18 -1.41
CA ILE A 199 -2.39 -11.72 -1.40
C ILE A 199 -1.24 -11.27 -2.30
N LEU A 200 -0.18 -12.07 -2.43
CA LEU A 200 0.95 -11.77 -3.32
C LEU A 200 0.49 -11.60 -4.77
N SER A 201 1.10 -10.65 -5.47
CA SER A 201 0.80 -10.40 -6.88
C SER A 201 1.15 -11.59 -7.76
N SER A 202 0.50 -11.70 -8.91
CA SER A 202 0.80 -12.75 -9.90
C SER A 202 2.25 -12.70 -10.37
N ALA A 203 2.85 -11.50 -10.46
CA ALA A 203 4.25 -11.31 -10.84
C ALA A 203 5.19 -11.88 -9.76
N THR A 204 4.93 -11.60 -8.49
CA THR A 204 5.73 -12.12 -7.38
C THR A 204 5.61 -13.64 -7.28
N LYS A 205 4.41 -14.19 -7.47
CA LYS A 205 4.17 -15.66 -7.46
C LYS A 205 4.81 -16.41 -8.62
N SER A 206 5.03 -15.78 -9.78
CA SER A 206 5.67 -16.38 -10.96
C SER A 206 7.17 -16.11 -11.03
N SER A 207 7.70 -15.22 -10.19
CA SER A 207 9.13 -14.92 -10.11
C SER A 207 9.96 -16.13 -9.63
N GLY A 208 11.28 -16.07 -9.84
CA GLY A 208 12.21 -17.10 -9.34
C GLY A 208 12.19 -17.25 -7.81
N ALA A 209 12.08 -16.13 -7.07
CA ALA A 209 11.88 -16.15 -5.63
C ALA A 209 10.52 -16.75 -5.25
N GLY A 210 9.47 -16.47 -6.03
CA GLY A 210 8.15 -17.07 -5.88
C GLY A 210 8.14 -18.59 -6.03
N PHE A 211 9.02 -19.16 -6.88
CA PHE A 211 9.20 -20.61 -6.97
C PHE A 211 9.80 -21.20 -5.69
N LEU A 212 10.82 -20.56 -5.12
CA LEU A 212 11.41 -21.00 -3.84
C LEU A 212 10.37 -20.93 -2.72
N LEU A 213 9.60 -19.84 -2.64
CA LEU A 213 8.51 -19.68 -1.69
C LEU A 213 7.48 -20.81 -1.81
N LYS A 214 7.03 -21.14 -3.02
CA LYS A 214 6.09 -22.27 -3.23
C LYS A 214 6.65 -23.59 -2.72
N ARG A 215 7.94 -23.84 -2.93
CA ARG A 215 8.61 -25.03 -2.40
C ARG A 215 8.64 -25.02 -0.87
N THR A 216 8.94 -23.87 -0.26
CA THR A 216 8.92 -23.70 1.21
C THR A 216 7.53 -23.95 1.77
N LEU A 217 6.48 -23.39 1.16
CA LEU A 217 5.08 -23.62 1.55
C LEU A 217 4.65 -25.08 1.38
N ALA A 218 5.05 -25.75 0.29
CA ALA A 218 4.76 -27.16 0.08
C ALA A 218 5.45 -28.07 1.10
N ASN A 219 6.65 -27.71 1.55
CA ASN A 219 7.33 -28.42 2.64
C ASN A 219 6.63 -28.18 3.98
N ALA A 220 6.31 -26.92 4.28
CA ALA A 220 5.59 -26.51 5.48
C ALA A 220 4.24 -27.23 5.59
N ARG A 221 3.50 -27.31 4.49
CA ARG A 221 2.21 -28.00 4.42
C ARG A 221 2.32 -29.47 4.81
N ARG A 222 3.29 -30.19 4.23
CA ARG A 222 3.51 -31.62 4.54
C ARG A 222 3.87 -31.85 6.01
N GLU A 223 4.70 -30.96 6.56
CA GLU A 223 5.11 -31.02 7.95
C GLU A 223 3.94 -30.75 8.91
N LEU A 224 3.17 -29.69 8.66
CA LEU A 224 2.02 -29.33 9.49
C LEU A 224 0.88 -30.35 9.38
N GLU A 225 0.69 -30.96 8.21
CA GLU A 225 -0.27 -32.06 8.01
C GLU A 225 0.10 -33.27 8.87
N ALA A 226 1.37 -33.71 8.82
CA ALA A 226 1.84 -34.84 9.61
C ALA A 226 1.77 -34.61 11.13
N ALA A 227 1.77 -33.35 11.59
CA ALA A 227 1.63 -33.00 13.00
C ALA A 227 0.17 -32.76 13.44
N SER A 228 -0.78 -32.78 12.50
CA SER A 228 -2.21 -32.60 12.75
C SER A 228 -3.02 -33.90 12.78
N GLU A 229 -2.40 -35.02 12.36
CA GLU A 229 -2.91 -36.39 12.49
C GLU A 229 -2.65 -36.96 13.89
#